data_AF-A0A7Y9L4I5-F1
#
_entry.id   AF-A0A7Y9L4I5-F1
#
_cell.length_a   1.000
_cell.length_b   1.000
_cell.length_c   1.000
_cell.angle_alpha   90.00
_cell.angle_beta   90.00
_cell.angle_gamma   90.00
#
_symmetry.space_group_name_H-M   'P 1'
#
loop_
_entity.id
_entity.type
_entity.pdbx_description
1 polymer ?
#
loop_
_entity_poly.entity_id
_entity_poly.type
_entity_poly.pdbx_seq_one_letter_code
_entity_poly.pdbx_strand_id
1 'polypeptide(L)'
;MELEENNVPEESGNDYVEIYSKRAIFWFAVLASPIFGGVLLAYNLKAAGYKKALYIVGIFSVLYTVICNVAIYQYVVINKINLNDFRTTNVDPHFITFGFMSMGLRLIGGFIFTQYFFRKYFPEDDYYPKSIFTALFATILVKMILAYIAALFQLEIIF
;
A
#
# COMPACT_ATOMS: atom_id res chain seq x y z
N MET A 1 33.69 49.08 15.24
CA MET A 1 33.61 48.24 14.02
C MET A 1 32.95 46.96 14.47
N GLU A 2 31.62 47.02 14.60
CA GLU A 2 30.81 45.88 15.02
C GLU A 2 30.64 44.99 13.78
N LEU A 3 30.96 43.71 13.92
CA LEU A 3 30.85 42.74 12.85
C LEU A 3 29.36 42.56 12.57
N GLU A 4 28.89 43.10 11.46
CA GLU A 4 27.53 42.87 10.96
C GLU A 4 27.30 41.37 10.89
N GLU A 5 26.47 40.90 11.81
CA GLU A 5 25.91 39.57 11.86
C GLU A 5 25.27 39.30 10.50
N ASN A 6 25.89 38.41 9.72
CA ASN A 6 25.35 37.90 8.47
C ASN A 6 24.01 37.25 8.77
N ASN A 7 22.96 38.05 8.68
CA ASN A 7 21.58 37.62 8.63
C ASN A 7 21.41 36.96 7.26
N VAL A 8 21.90 35.71 7.15
CA VAL A 8 21.61 34.84 6.02
C VAL A 8 20.09 34.76 5.99
N PRO A 9 19.41 35.29 4.96
CA PRO A 9 17.97 35.09 4.87
C PRO A 9 17.76 33.59 4.89
N GLU A 10 17.00 33.10 5.88
CA GLU A 10 16.46 31.74 5.84
C GLU A 10 15.67 31.66 4.53
N GLU A 11 16.31 31.11 3.49
CA GLU A 11 15.65 30.76 2.26
C GLU A 11 14.50 29.84 2.68
N SER A 12 13.28 30.36 2.63
CA SER A 12 12.05 29.58 2.52
C SER A 12 12.01 28.90 1.14
N GLY A 13 13.14 28.30 0.75
CA GLY A 13 13.33 27.58 -0.47
C GLY A 13 12.78 26.21 -0.24
N ASN A 14 11.64 25.93 -0.86
CA ASN A 14 11.55 24.88 -1.86
C ASN A 14 10.07 24.71 -2.28
N ASP A 15 9.72 25.26 -3.44
CA ASP A 15 8.40 25.15 -4.09
C ASP A 15 8.16 23.77 -4.73
N TYR A 16 9.00 22.76 -4.44
CA TYR A 16 8.85 21.41 -4.97
C TYR A 16 7.97 20.55 -4.05
N VAL A 17 7.04 19.82 -4.66
CA VAL A 17 6.09 18.96 -3.93
C VAL A 17 6.79 17.65 -3.55
N GLU A 18 6.96 17.40 -2.26
CA GLU A 18 7.47 16.11 -1.77
C GLU A 18 6.41 15.00 -1.89
N ILE A 19 6.72 13.95 -2.66
CA ILE A 19 5.82 12.81 -2.87
C ILE A 19 6.54 11.47 -2.73
N TYR A 20 5.81 10.42 -2.39
CA TYR A 20 6.36 9.06 -2.37
C TYR A 20 6.72 8.60 -3.78
N SER A 21 7.86 7.92 -3.93
CA SER A 21 8.30 7.44 -5.23
C SER A 21 7.38 6.36 -5.82
N LYS A 22 7.37 6.25 -7.15
CA LYS A 22 6.70 5.18 -7.89
C LYS A 22 7.07 3.78 -7.36
N ARG A 23 8.35 3.56 -7.03
CA ARG A 23 8.84 2.29 -6.48
C ARG A 23 8.30 2.00 -5.08
N ALA A 24 8.21 3.02 -4.22
CA ALA A 24 7.61 2.86 -2.90
C ALA A 24 6.15 2.41 -3.04
N ILE A 25 5.35 3.13 -3.83
CA ILE A 25 3.94 2.81 -4.05
C ILE A 25 3.76 1.37 -4.56
N PHE A 26 4.61 0.93 -5.50
CA PHE A 26 4.58 -0.45 -5.99
C PHE A 26 4.78 -1.46 -4.85
N TRP A 27 5.85 -1.33 -4.08
CA TRP A 27 6.17 -2.31 -3.04
C TRP A 27 5.20 -2.29 -1.87
N PHE A 28 4.65 -1.13 -1.50
CA PHE A 28 3.56 -1.06 -0.52
C PHE A 28 2.29 -1.77 -1.02
N ALA A 29 1.95 -1.65 -2.31
CA ALA A 29 0.83 -2.39 -2.90
C ALA A 29 1.06 -3.91 -2.86
N VAL A 30 2.27 -4.35 -3.19
CA VAL A 30 2.62 -5.77 -3.35
C VAL A 30 2.80 -6.48 -2.01
N LEU A 31 3.61 -5.90 -1.13
CA LEU A 31 4.01 -6.53 0.13
C LEU A 31 2.96 -6.34 1.22
N ALA A 32 2.38 -5.14 1.35
CA ALA A 32 1.39 -4.87 2.39
C ALA A 32 -0.03 -5.22 1.93
N SER A 33 -0.53 -4.52 0.93
CA SER A 33 -1.78 -4.81 0.17
C SER A 33 -2.09 -3.64 -0.77
N PRO A 34 -2.92 -3.84 -1.81
CA PRO A 34 -3.22 -2.78 -2.79
C PRO A 34 -3.73 -1.47 -2.17
N ILE A 35 -4.53 -1.52 -1.10
CA ILE A 35 -4.98 -0.31 -0.39
C ILE A 35 -3.82 0.56 0.13
N PHE A 36 -2.70 0.00 0.59
CA PHE A 36 -1.56 0.81 1.06
C PHE A 36 -0.88 1.55 -0.10
N GLY A 37 -0.65 0.87 -1.23
CA GLY A 37 -0.14 1.54 -2.43
C GLY A 37 -1.08 2.65 -2.91
N GLY A 38 -2.39 2.39 -2.89
CA GLY A 38 -3.40 3.39 -3.20
C GLY A 38 -3.42 4.58 -2.25
N VAL A 39 -3.26 4.35 -0.94
CA VAL A 39 -3.18 5.41 0.08
C VAL A 39 -1.93 6.27 -0.09
N LEU A 40 -0.77 5.68 -0.38
CA LEU A 40 0.45 6.44 -0.68
C LEU A 40 0.27 7.28 -1.95
N LEU A 41 -0.33 6.72 -2.99
CA LEU A 41 -0.61 7.49 -4.20
C LEU A 41 -1.66 8.60 -3.97
N ALA A 42 -2.69 8.32 -3.20
CA ALA A 42 -3.67 9.31 -2.75
C ALA A 42 -2.98 10.45 -1.99
N TYR A 43 -2.03 10.14 -1.09
CA TYR A 43 -1.23 11.14 -0.40
C TYR A 43 -0.45 12.03 -1.39
N ASN A 44 0.20 11.43 -2.39
CA ASN A 44 0.89 12.19 -3.44
C ASN A 44 -0.05 13.13 -4.19
N LEU A 45 -1.22 12.63 -4.59
CA LEU A 45 -2.22 13.43 -5.31
C LEU A 45 -2.76 14.58 -4.44
N LYS A 46 -2.90 14.37 -3.13
CA LYS A 46 -3.26 15.43 -2.19
C LYS A 46 -2.16 16.50 -2.12
N ALA A 47 -0.90 16.09 -2.00
CA ALA A 47 0.24 17.00 -1.93
C ALA A 47 0.37 17.85 -3.21
N ALA A 48 0.09 17.25 -4.37
CA ALA A 48 0.08 17.94 -5.66
C ALA A 48 -1.25 18.65 -6.01
N GLY A 49 -2.20 18.75 -5.07
CA GLY A 49 -3.45 19.50 -5.27
C GLY A 49 -4.53 18.82 -6.12
N TYR A 50 -4.32 17.58 -6.58
CA TYR A 50 -5.27 16.82 -7.42
C TYR A 50 -6.44 16.21 -6.63
N LYS A 51 -7.31 17.04 -6.05
CA LYS A 51 -8.43 16.61 -5.17
C LYS A 51 -9.38 15.59 -5.82
N LYS A 52 -9.74 15.74 -7.10
CA LYS A 52 -10.61 14.78 -7.80
C LYS A 52 -9.94 13.41 -7.96
N ALA A 53 -8.66 13.41 -8.37
CA ALA A 53 -7.88 12.21 -8.55
C ALA A 53 -7.65 11.47 -7.22
N LEU A 54 -7.41 12.22 -6.14
CA LEU A 54 -7.31 11.70 -4.78
C LEU A 54 -8.49 10.79 -4.44
N TYR A 55 -9.73 11.26 -4.61
CA TYR A 55 -10.92 10.47 -4.29
C TYR A 55 -11.06 9.26 -5.22
N ILE A 56 -10.80 9.42 -6.52
CA ILE A 56 -10.89 8.33 -7.50
C ILE A 56 -9.90 7.21 -7.12
N VAL A 57 -8.64 7.54 -6.86
CA VAL A 57 -7.61 6.56 -6.48
C VAL A 57 -7.91 5.94 -5.13
N GLY A 58 -8.36 6.72 -4.15
CA GLY A 58 -8.76 6.23 -2.84
C GLY A 58 -9.87 5.18 -2.94
N ILE A 59 -10.98 5.50 -3.61
CA ILE A 59 -12.11 4.59 -3.81
C ILE A 59 -11.68 3.36 -4.60
N PHE A 60 -10.93 3.54 -5.70
CA PHE A 60 -10.42 2.43 -6.50
C PHE A 60 -9.58 1.48 -5.66
N SER A 61 -8.71 2.00 -4.78
CA SER A 61 -7.84 1.15 -3.95
C SER A 61 -8.60 0.28 -2.96
N VAL A 62 -9.69 0.81 -2.39
CA VAL A 62 -10.59 0.08 -1.49
C VAL A 62 -11.34 -0.99 -2.29
N LEU A 63 -11.99 -0.61 -3.38
CA LEU A 63 -12.77 -1.53 -4.22
C LEU A 63 -11.90 -2.67 -4.77
N TYR A 64 -10.74 -2.34 -5.31
CA TYR A 64 -9.79 -3.33 -5.82
C TYR A 64 -9.39 -4.34 -4.72
N THR A 65 -9.08 -3.83 -3.53
CA THR A 65 -8.73 -4.67 -2.38
C THR A 65 -9.89 -5.58 -1.97
N VAL A 66 -11.12 -5.07 -1.93
CA VAL A 66 -12.32 -5.87 -1.61
C VAL A 66 -12.53 -6.95 -2.66
N ILE A 67 -12.49 -6.61 -3.95
CA ILE A 67 -12.68 -7.56 -5.06
C ILE A 67 -11.63 -8.69 -4.99
N CYS A 68 -10.36 -8.35 -4.79
CA CYS A 68 -9.30 -9.36 -4.65
C CYS A 68 -9.54 -10.29 -3.46
N ASN A 69 -9.91 -9.76 -2.30
CA ASN A 69 -10.19 -10.58 -1.12
C ASN A 69 -11.42 -11.48 -1.32
N VAL A 70 -12.48 -10.98 -1.96
CA VAL A 70 -13.66 -11.79 -2.29
C VAL A 70 -13.30 -12.92 -3.25
N ALA A 71 -12.53 -12.64 -4.30
CA ALA A 71 -12.07 -13.66 -5.25
C ALA A 71 -11.22 -14.75 -4.57
N ILE A 72 -10.29 -14.33 -3.71
CA ILE A 72 -9.45 -15.24 -2.92
C ILE A 72 -10.30 -16.08 -1.97
N TYR A 73 -11.25 -15.46 -1.25
CA TYR A 73 -12.13 -16.15 -0.33
C TYR A 73 -13.00 -17.19 -1.03
N GLN A 74 -13.60 -16.85 -2.18
CA GLN A 74 -14.38 -17.79 -2.99
C GLN A 74 -13.54 -19.00 -3.42
N TYR A 75 -12.28 -18.77 -3.85
CA TYR A 75 -11.38 -19.86 -4.22
C TYR A 75 -11.10 -20.81 -3.04
N VAL A 76 -10.86 -20.27 -1.85
CA VAL A 76 -10.63 -21.08 -0.63
C VAL A 76 -11.86 -21.93 -0.28
N VAL A 77 -13.07 -21.35 -0.36
CA VAL A 77 -14.32 -22.06 -0.04
C VAL A 77 -14.61 -23.19 -1.04
N ILE A 78 -14.47 -22.93 -2.34
CA ILE A 78 -14.76 -23.92 -3.39
C ILE A 78 -13.79 -25.11 -3.31
N ASN A 79 -12.50 -24.85 -3.11
CA ASN A 79 -11.47 -25.89 -3.05
C ASN A 79 -11.28 -26.47 -1.64
N LYS A 80 -12.08 -26.04 -0.65
CA LYS A 80 -12.02 -26.50 0.75
C LYS A 80 -10.60 -26.49 1.34
N ILE A 81 -9.82 -25.46 1.02
CA ILE A 81 -8.42 -25.36 1.43
C ILE A 81 -8.36 -25.25 2.95
N ASN A 82 -7.73 -26.23 3.60
CA ASN A 82 -7.51 -26.19 5.03
C ASN A 82 -6.30 -25.30 5.35
N LEU A 83 -6.57 -24.10 5.87
CA LEU A 83 -5.52 -23.13 6.22
C LEU A 83 -4.58 -23.61 7.34
N ASN A 84 -4.97 -24.65 8.10
CA ASN A 84 -4.18 -25.21 9.18
C ASN A 84 -3.22 -26.32 8.72
N ASP A 85 -3.33 -26.76 7.46
CA ASP A 85 -2.58 -27.90 6.92
C ASP A 85 -1.12 -27.55 6.52
N PHE A 86 -0.67 -26.33 6.83
CA PHE A 86 0.67 -25.82 6.47
C PHE A 86 1.83 -26.64 7.07
N ARG A 87 1.56 -27.49 8.06
CA ARG A 87 2.57 -28.26 8.81
C ARG A 87 2.76 -29.68 8.28
N THR A 88 2.02 -30.11 7.25
CA THR A 88 2.13 -31.47 6.71
C THR A 88 3.11 -31.53 5.54
N THR A 89 3.80 -32.66 5.40
CA THR A 89 4.78 -32.92 4.32
C THR A 89 4.14 -33.03 2.93
N ASN A 90 2.80 -33.12 2.85
CA ASN A 90 2.02 -33.20 1.62
C ASN A 90 1.27 -31.88 1.43
N VAL A 91 1.96 -30.86 0.92
CA VAL A 91 1.34 -29.56 0.65
C VAL A 91 0.30 -29.72 -0.45
N ASP A 92 -0.96 -29.42 -0.14
CA ASP A 92 -2.04 -29.41 -1.13
C ASP A 92 -1.70 -28.44 -2.29
N PRO A 93 -1.73 -28.88 -3.56
CA PRO A 93 -1.51 -28.01 -4.72
C PRO A 93 -2.40 -26.75 -4.75
N HIS A 94 -3.61 -26.83 -4.18
CA HIS A 94 -4.54 -25.70 -4.07
C HIS A 94 -4.01 -24.61 -3.13
N PHE A 95 -3.25 -24.98 -2.10
CA PHE A 95 -2.60 -24.02 -1.20
C PHE A 95 -1.52 -23.20 -1.93
N ILE A 96 -0.70 -23.86 -2.74
CA ILE A 96 0.32 -23.21 -3.58
C ILE A 96 -0.36 -22.26 -4.58
N THR A 97 -1.42 -22.73 -5.23
CA THR A 97 -2.20 -21.93 -6.19
C THR A 97 -2.82 -20.69 -5.53
N PHE A 98 -3.36 -20.83 -4.32
CA PHE A 98 -3.85 -19.71 -3.52
C PHE A 98 -2.76 -18.65 -3.29
N GLY A 99 -1.54 -19.07 -2.94
CA GLY A 99 -0.40 -18.17 -2.73
C GLY A 99 -0.03 -17.38 -3.99
N PHE A 100 0.11 -18.08 -5.12
CA PHE A 100 0.43 -17.44 -6.41
C PHE A 100 -0.69 -16.51 -6.89
N MET A 101 -1.95 -16.92 -6.75
CA MET A 101 -3.09 -16.08 -7.13
C MET A 101 -3.15 -14.81 -6.29
N SER A 102 -2.97 -14.92 -4.97
CA SER A 102 -2.90 -13.77 -4.07
C SER A 102 -1.75 -12.83 -4.47
N MET A 103 -0.56 -13.36 -4.72
CA MET A 103 0.58 -12.56 -5.14
C MET A 103 0.35 -11.89 -6.51
N GLY A 104 -0.21 -12.62 -7.48
CA GLY A 104 -0.52 -12.11 -8.82
C GLY A 104 -1.50 -10.94 -8.79
N LEU A 105 -2.57 -11.04 -7.99
CA LEU A 105 -3.53 -9.95 -7.80
C LEU A 105 -2.86 -8.71 -7.18
N ARG A 106 -1.98 -8.90 -6.19
CA ARG A 106 -1.26 -7.75 -5.58
C ARG A 106 -0.30 -7.08 -6.55
N LEU A 107 0.39 -7.86 -7.39
CA LEU A 107 1.25 -7.35 -8.47
C LEU A 107 0.44 -6.54 -9.48
N ILE A 108 -0.71 -7.04 -9.94
CA ILE A 108 -1.60 -6.31 -10.85
C ILE A 108 -2.02 -4.98 -10.22
N GLY A 109 -2.44 -4.97 -8.95
CA GLY A 109 -2.76 -3.74 -8.23
C GLY A 109 -1.58 -2.76 -8.20
N GLY A 110 -0.38 -3.23 -7.87
CA GLY A 110 0.84 -2.43 -7.89
C GLY A 110 1.13 -1.83 -9.27
N PHE A 111 0.95 -2.60 -10.35
CA PHE A 111 1.09 -2.10 -11.71
C PHE A 111 0.02 -1.06 -12.07
N ILE A 112 -1.23 -1.24 -11.66
CA ILE A 112 -2.29 -0.26 -11.91
C ILE A 112 -1.95 1.07 -11.22
N PHE A 113 -1.56 1.05 -9.95
CA PHE A 113 -1.20 2.29 -9.25
C PHE A 113 0.00 2.99 -9.88
N THR A 114 1.01 2.25 -10.31
CA THR A 114 2.26 2.86 -10.77
C THR A 114 2.33 3.16 -12.25
N GLN A 115 1.77 2.29 -13.10
CA GLN A 115 1.85 2.46 -14.55
C GLN A 115 0.65 3.22 -15.11
N TYR A 116 -0.53 3.08 -14.50
CA TYR A 116 -1.72 3.81 -14.93
C TYR A 116 -1.88 5.12 -14.15
N PHE A 117 -2.11 5.06 -12.83
CA PHE A 117 -2.44 6.28 -12.08
C PHE A 117 -1.24 7.19 -11.84
N PHE A 118 -0.12 6.68 -11.33
CA PHE A 118 1.05 7.52 -11.04
C PHE A 118 1.56 8.22 -12.30
N ARG A 119 1.81 7.47 -13.37
CA ARG A 119 2.31 8.03 -14.65
C ARG A 119 1.35 9.04 -15.28
N LYS A 120 0.04 8.92 -15.03
CA LYS A 120 -0.97 9.86 -15.53
C LYS A 120 -0.89 11.22 -14.85
N TYR A 121 -0.55 11.28 -13.56
CA TYR A 121 -0.55 12.52 -12.77
C TYR A 121 0.86 13.09 -12.51
N PHE A 122 1.88 12.25 -12.61
CA PHE A 122 3.29 12.59 -12.44
C PHE A 122 4.08 12.03 -13.65
N PRO A 123 3.88 12.59 -14.86
CA PRO A 123 4.54 12.11 -16.08
C PRO A 123 6.01 12.50 -16.15
N GLU A 124 6.33 13.66 -15.58
CA GLU A 124 7.67 14.20 -15.45
C GLU A 124 8.17 13.72 -14.07
N ASP A 125 9.30 13.01 -14.02
CA ASP A 125 9.89 12.50 -12.77
C ASP A 125 10.60 13.64 -12.00
N ASP A 126 9.96 14.80 -11.91
CA ASP A 126 10.50 16.08 -11.42
C ASP A 126 10.20 16.35 -9.93
N TYR A 127 9.91 15.29 -9.18
CA TYR A 127 9.51 15.38 -7.78
C TYR A 127 10.61 14.99 -6.80
N TYR A 128 10.57 15.58 -5.61
CA TYR A 128 11.46 15.20 -4.52
C TYR A 128 10.90 13.97 -3.77
N PRO A 129 11.68 12.87 -3.69
CA PRO A 129 11.20 11.63 -3.09
C PRO A 129 11.08 11.76 -1.57
N LYS A 130 9.85 11.61 -1.08
CA LYS A 130 9.57 11.55 0.34
C LYS A 130 10.10 10.26 0.97
N SER A 131 10.63 10.37 2.18
CA SER A 131 11.10 9.24 2.99
C SER A 131 10.00 8.20 3.23
N ILE A 132 10.33 6.91 3.03
CA ILE A 132 9.40 5.79 3.20
C ILE A 132 9.20 5.36 4.66
N PHE A 133 10.06 5.80 5.59
CA PHE A 133 10.07 5.31 6.97
C PHE A 133 8.74 5.59 7.70
N THR A 134 8.16 6.78 7.50
CA THR A 134 6.86 7.13 8.11
C THR A 134 5.75 6.20 7.61
N ALA A 135 5.71 5.93 6.30
CA ALA A 135 4.72 5.05 5.70
C ALA A 135 4.90 3.58 6.15
N LEU A 136 6.16 3.16 6.30
CA LEU A 136 6.51 1.81 6.74
C LEU A 136 6.08 1.58 8.19
N PHE A 137 6.41 2.51 9.09
CA PHE A 137 6.01 2.43 10.50
C PHE A 137 4.48 2.42 10.64
N ALA A 138 3.79 3.32 9.94
CA ALA A 138 2.32 3.36 9.94
C ALA A 138 1.72 2.03 9.43
N THR A 139 2.28 1.47 8.36
CA THR A 139 1.80 0.20 7.79
C THR A 139 2.00 -0.97 8.75
N ILE A 140 3.16 -1.08 9.39
CA ILE A 140 3.45 -2.12 10.38
C ILE A 140 2.50 -1.99 11.57
N LEU A 141 2.33 -0.78 12.10
CA LEU A 141 1.46 -0.52 13.25
C LEU A 141 0.00 -0.90 12.94
N VAL A 142 -0.52 -0.48 11.78
CA VAL A 142 -1.88 -0.87 11.34
C VAL A 142 -1.99 -2.39 11.19
N LYS A 143 -1.00 -3.05 10.58
CA LYS A 143 -1.00 -4.52 10.42
C LYS A 143 -0.97 -5.24 11.77
N MET A 144 -0.18 -4.76 12.73
CA MET A 144 -0.12 -5.32 14.08
C MET A 144 -1.45 -5.19 14.81
N ILE A 145 -2.08 -4.01 14.75
CA ILE A 145 -3.39 -3.78 15.38
C ILE A 145 -4.45 -4.71 14.76
N LEU A 146 -4.51 -4.79 13.44
CA LEU A 146 -5.45 -5.67 12.75
C LEU A 146 -5.21 -7.15 13.09
N ALA A 147 -3.95 -7.58 13.17
CA ALA A 147 -3.60 -8.94 13.56
C ALA A 147 -4.02 -9.24 15.01
N TYR A 148 -3.81 -8.30 15.92
CA TYR A 148 -4.24 -8.42 17.31
C TYR A 148 -5.77 -8.52 17.44
N ILE A 149 -6.51 -7.65 16.75
CA ILE A 149 -7.97 -7.69 16.69
C ILE A 149 -8.46 -9.03 16.15
N ALA A 150 -7.86 -9.51 15.05
CA ALA A 150 -8.22 -10.81 14.48
C ALA A 150 -7.97 -11.97 15.46
N ALA A 151 -6.88 -11.92 16.23
CA ALA A 151 -6.57 -12.92 17.26
C ALA A 151 -7.59 -12.90 18.41
N LEU A 152 -8.07 -11.72 18.83
CA LEU A 152 -9.14 -11.61 19.83
C LEU A 152 -10.43 -12.29 19.37
N PHE A 153 -10.85 -12.04 18.12
CA PHE A 153 -12.05 -12.69 17.56
C PHE A 153 -11.92 -14.22 17.46
N GLN A 154 -10.73 -14.75 17.17
CA GLN A 154 -10.51 -16.19 17.18
C GLN A 154 -10.60 -16.79 18.58
N LEU A 155 -10.20 -16.04 19.61
CA LEU A 155 -10.25 -16.47 20.99
C LEU A 155 -11.71 -16.60 21.48
N GLU A 156 -12.60 -15.68 21.10
CA GLU A 156 -14.03 -15.72 21.43
C GLU A 156 -14.80 -16.90 20.79
N ILE A 157 -14.30 -17.48 19.69
CA ILE A 157 -14.94 -18.62 19.02
C ILE A 157 -14.54 -19.96 19.68
N ILE A 158 -13.47 -19.97 20.48
CA ILE A 158 -12.89 -21.17 21.11
C ILE A 158 -13.38 -21.35 22.56
N PHE A 159 -13.90 -20.30 23.20
CA PHE A 159 -14.50 -20.32 24.54
C PHE A 159 -16.03 -20.20 24.49
#